data_AF-A0A1W2GR29-F1
#
_entry.id   AF-A0A1W2GR29-F1
#
_cell.length_a   1.000
_cell.length_b   1.000
_cell.length_c   1.000
_cell.angle_alpha   90.00
_cell.angle_beta   90.00
_cell.angle_gamma   90.00
#
_symmetry.space_group_name_H-M   'P 1'
#
loop_
_entity.id
_entity.type
_entity.pdbx_description
1 polymer ?
#
loop_
_entity_poly.entity_id
_entity_poly.type
_entity_poly.pdbx_seq_one_letter_code
_entity_poly.pdbx_strand_id
1 'polypeptide(L)' 'MLQALFSRTKDTGKTLKLKFNKEEKSWVVLKGHSIMFIGGEDQCKTYMNNFS' A
#
# COMPACT_ATOMS: atom_id res chain seq x y z
N MET A 1 24.12 14.65 -17.80
CA MET A 1 22.65 14.47 -17.66
C MET A 1 22.37 13.24 -16.81
N LEU A 2 22.63 13.31 -15.50
CA LEU A 2 22.45 12.19 -14.54
C LEU A 2 21.49 12.60 -13.40
N GLN A 3 20.55 13.50 -13.69
CA GLN A 3 19.49 13.90 -12.78
C GLN A 3 18.22 13.13 -13.13
N ALA A 4 18.03 11.91 -12.63
CA ALA A 4 16.70 11.28 -12.76
C ALA A 4 16.37 10.12 -11.81
N LEU A 5 17.32 9.54 -11.05
CA LEU A 5 17.01 8.29 -10.30
C LEU A 5 16.68 8.47 -8.82
N PHE A 6 16.80 9.67 -8.27
CA PHE A 6 16.33 9.98 -6.91
C PHE A 6 15.15 10.95 -6.97
N SER A 7 14.13 10.55 -7.74
CA SER A 7 12.82 11.17 -7.63
C SER A 7 12.30 10.92 -6.21
N ARG A 8 12.47 11.93 -5.35
CA ARG A 8 11.64 12.25 -4.19
C ARG A 8 10.80 11.05 -3.73
N THR A 9 11.30 10.30 -2.75
CA THR A 9 10.42 9.63 -1.78
C THR A 9 9.63 10.73 -1.08
N LYS A 10 8.55 11.20 -1.73
CA LYS A 10 7.46 11.89 -1.08
C LYS A 10 7.10 11.04 0.11
N ASP A 11 7.14 11.63 1.28
CA ASP A 11 6.68 11.16 2.57
C ASP A 11 5.31 10.46 2.44
N THR A 12 5.31 9.21 1.95
CA THR A 12 4.15 8.34 1.77
C THR A 12 4.14 7.26 2.85
N GLY A 13 4.95 7.45 3.90
CA GLY A 13 4.99 6.58 5.08
C GLY A 13 3.72 6.66 5.94
N LYS A 14 2.83 7.63 5.68
CA LYS A 14 1.59 7.80 6.45
C LYS A 14 0.33 7.31 5.74
N THR A 15 0.30 7.26 4.41
CA THR A 15 -0.91 6.91 3.66
C THR A 15 -1.01 5.41 3.42
N LEU A 16 -2.15 4.82 3.78
CA LEU A 16 -2.48 3.43 3.45
C LEU A 16 -2.72 3.30 1.93
N LYS A 17 -2.11 2.30 1.31
CA LYS A 17 -2.27 1.96 -0.11
C LYS A 17 -2.83 0.56 -0.23
N LEU A 18 -3.83 0.40 -1.09
CA LEU A 18 -4.40 -0.90 -1.41
C LEU A 18 -3.74 -1.46 -2.68
N LYS A 19 -3.25 -2.70 -2.63
CA LYS A 19 -2.64 -3.39 -3.77
C LYS A 19 -3.21 -4.80 -3.90
N PHE A 20 -3.55 -5.21 -5.11
CA PHE A 20 -3.98 -6.58 -5.39
C PHE A 20 -2.77 -7.49 -5.64
N ASN A 21 -2.66 -8.59 -4.90
CA ASN A 21 -1.72 -9.67 -5.12
C ASN A 21 -2.33 -10.72 -6.05
N LYS A 22 -1.78 -10.83 -7.27
CA LYS A 22 -2.28 -11.78 -8.28
C LYS A 22 -1.90 -13.23 -7.97
N GLU A 23 -0.80 -13.46 -7.27
CA GLU A 23 -0.32 -14.82 -6.96
C GLU A 23 -1.24 -15.50 -5.95
N GLU A 24 -1.60 -14.78 -4.89
CA GLU A 24 -2.47 -15.27 -3.83
C GLU A 24 -3.95 -14.94 -4.05
N LYS A 25 -4.27 -14.20 -5.12
CA LYS A 25 -5.61 -13.64 -5.41
C LYS A 25 -6.19 -12.87 -4.21
N SER A 26 -5.32 -12.16 -3.48
CA SER A 26 -5.64 -11.44 -2.25
C SER A 26 -5.41 -9.95 -2.39
N TRP A 27 -6.02 -9.16 -1.52
CA TRP A 27 -5.75 -7.73 -1.40
C TRP A 27 -4.82 -7.47 -0.22
N VAL A 28 -3.92 -6.50 -0.41
CA VAL A 28 -2.86 -6.16 0.53
C VAL A 28 -2.93 -4.68 0.82
N VAL A 29 -3.02 -4.32 2.10
CA VAL A 29 -2.90 -2.94 2.57
C VAL A 29 -1.45 -2.68 2.95
N LEU A 30 -0.86 -1.66 2.35
CA LEU A 30 0.53 -1.25 2.53
C LEU A 30 0.58 0.12 3.22
N LYS A 31 1.51 0.31 4.15
CA LYS A 31 1.88 1.62 4.70
C LYS A 31 3.35 1.85 4.47
N GLY A 32 3.68 2.75 3.53
CA GLY A 32 5.05 2.87 3.03
C GLY A 32 5.53 1.56 2.38
N HIS A 33 6.54 0.91 2.99
CA HIS A 33 7.11 -0.37 2.54
C HIS A 33 6.66 -1.58 3.36
N SER A 34 5.80 -1.38 4.35
CA SER A 34 5.33 -2.45 5.24
C SER A 34 3.93 -2.93 4.85
N ILE A 35 3.72 -4.24 4.92
CA ILE A 35 2.40 -4.85 4.81
C ILE A 35 1.69 -4.70 6.15
N MET A 36 0.53 -4.05 6.14
CA MET A 36 -0.31 -3.82 7.32
C MET A 36 -1.39 -4.89 7.47
N PHE A 37 -1.94 -5.34 6.35
CA PHE A 37 -3.06 -6.28 6.32
C PHE A 37 -3.13 -7.01 4.97
N ILE A 38 -3.58 -8.27 4.98
CA ILE A 38 -3.84 -9.08 3.79
C ILE A 38 -5.19 -9.74 3.96
N GLY A 39 -6.05 -9.71 2.94
CA GLY A 39 -7.35 -10.36 2.99
C GLY A 39 -8.18 -10.16 1.72
N GLY A 40 -9.49 -10.32 1.84
CA GLY A 40 -10.44 -9.98 0.78
C GLY A 40 -10.51 -8.47 0.53
N GLU A 41 -11.10 -8.08 -0.61
CA GLU A 41 -11.27 -6.66 -0.97
C GLU A 41 -12.05 -5.89 0.10
N ASP A 42 -13.19 -6.43 0.51
CA ASP A 42 -14.06 -5.79 1.50
C ASP A 42 -13.36 -5.66 2.86
N GLN A 43 -12.61 -6.68 3.27
CA GLN A 43 -11.84 -6.65 4.52
C GLN A 43 -10.75 -5.57 4.49
N CYS A 44 -10.05 -5.44 3.36
CA CYS A 44 -9.02 -4.42 3.19
C CYS A 44 -9.63 -3.01 3.15
N LYS A 45 -10.78 -2.84 2.51
CA LYS A 45 -11.54 -1.58 2.51
C LYS A 45 -12.01 -1.21 3.92
N THR A 46 -12.56 -2.16 4.68
CA THR A 46 -12.93 -1.96 6.08
C THR A 46 -11.72 -1.57 6.93
N TYR A 47 -10.59 -2.27 6.76
CA TYR A 47 -9.35 -1.93 7.44
C TYR A 47 -8.91 -0.50 7.10
N MET A 48 -8.88 -0.13 5.82
CA MET A 48 -8.53 1.23 5.42
C MET A 48 -9.48 2.26 6.01
N ASN A 49 -10.79 2.06 5.98
CA ASN A 49 -11.74 3.02 6.57
C ASN A 49 -11.54 3.22 8.09
N ASN A 50 -11.09 2.20 8.81
CA ASN A 50 -10.83 2.29 10.26
C ASN A 50 -9.48 2.94 10.59
N PHE A 51 -8.54 2.99 9.64
CA PHE A 51 -7.15 3.40 9.87
C PHE A 51 -6.64 4.49 8.89
N SER A 52 -7.51 5.04 8.04
CA SER A 52 -7.19 6.07 7.03
C SER A 52 -7.10 7.48 7.60
#